data_AF-A0A645F9D8-F1
#
_entry.id   AF-A0A645F9D8-F1
#
_cell.length_a   1.000
_cell.length_b   1.000
_cell.length_c   1.000
_cell.angle_alpha   90.00
_cell.angle_beta   90.00
_cell.angle_gamma   90.00
#
_symmetry.space_group_name_H-M   'P 1'
#
loop_
_entity.id
_entity.type
_entity.pdbx_description
1 polymer ?
#
loop_
_entity_poly.entity_id
_entity_poly.type
_entity_poly.pdbx_seq_one_letter_code
_entity_poly.pdbx_strand_id
1 'polypeptide(L)'
;MLSLAVEELPETRATTRAANLASLLPFEKNEKIIALYSDDEEGDYLFYLRDGNIKRTPAAEYRVRVKRTVAVALRDKDRVLSIEKYEPKSILMVTKLGMSIRFAADTIPAMGRVSGGVKCVKLDKGDDVLFAALVPDEAEVLTVTDKGFGKRSPMFDYDLQGRNGKGLKAFDLKKNGSNGTCIAAVAVLTEQKTITLLQRHGGRTAIHTGEVRIEPRASKGNMLVAVVLDDDVIGIE
;
A
#
# COMPACT_ATOMS: atom_id res chain seq x y z
N MET A 1 -13.07 11.31 5.04
CA MET A 1 -12.91 12.08 3.80
C MET A 1 -13.17 13.53 4.10
N LEU A 2 -12.38 14.40 3.50
CA LEU A 2 -12.56 15.84 3.53
C LEU A 2 -12.84 16.35 2.12
N SER A 3 -13.71 17.34 1.99
CA SER A 3 -14.04 17.99 0.73
C SER A 3 -13.63 19.46 0.79
N LEU A 4 -13.03 19.95 -0.29
CA LEU A 4 -12.59 21.33 -0.47
C LEU A 4 -12.99 21.78 -1.87
N ALA A 5 -13.72 22.88 -1.98
CA ALA A 5 -14.05 23.43 -3.30
C ALA A 5 -12.80 24.06 -3.92
N VAL A 6 -12.66 23.98 -5.25
CA VAL A 6 -11.48 24.52 -5.94
C VAL A 6 -11.39 26.03 -5.73
N GLU A 7 -12.52 26.73 -5.61
CA GLU A 7 -12.58 28.16 -5.35
C GLU A 7 -12.11 28.55 -3.93
N GLU A 8 -12.07 27.60 -2.99
CA GLU A 8 -11.51 27.81 -1.65
C GLU A 8 -9.98 27.72 -1.63
N LEU A 9 -9.36 27.22 -2.70
CA LEU A 9 -7.91 27.20 -2.84
C LEU A 9 -7.39 28.60 -3.17
N PRO A 10 -6.38 29.12 -2.44
CA PRO A 10 -5.82 30.42 -2.75
C PRO A 10 -5.11 30.39 -4.10
N GLU A 11 -5.56 31.24 -5.02
CA GLU A 11 -4.88 31.43 -6.30
C GLU A 11 -3.51 32.08 -6.06
N THR A 12 -2.46 31.38 -6.49
CA THR A 12 -1.07 31.82 -6.27
C THR A 12 -0.23 31.57 -7.51
N ARG A 13 0.85 32.34 -7.68
CA ARG A 13 1.85 32.05 -8.72
C ARG A 13 2.61 30.78 -8.34
N ALA A 14 3.07 30.00 -9.31
CA ALA A 14 3.82 28.76 -9.07
C ALA A 14 5.07 28.91 -8.18
N THR A 15 5.66 30.11 -8.11
CA THR A 15 6.81 30.43 -7.25
C THR A 15 6.44 30.80 -5.82
N THR A 16 5.15 30.95 -5.51
CA THR A 16 4.66 31.35 -4.19
C THR A 16 4.76 30.16 -3.24
N ARG A 17 5.11 30.42 -1.98
CA ARG A 17 5.08 29.40 -0.94
C ARG A 17 3.66 28.84 -0.81
N ALA A 18 3.52 27.52 -0.85
CA ALA A 18 2.24 26.85 -0.71
C ALA A 18 1.56 27.21 0.63
N ALA A 19 0.23 27.40 0.58
CA ALA A 19 -0.57 27.56 1.78
C ALA A 19 -0.55 26.29 2.62
N ASN A 20 -0.64 26.43 3.95
CA ASN A 20 -0.74 25.28 4.82
C ASN A 20 -2.14 24.67 4.68
N LEU A 21 -2.23 23.45 4.17
CA LEU A 21 -3.52 22.79 3.95
C LEU A 21 -4.33 22.62 5.25
N ALA A 22 -3.67 22.57 6.41
CA ALA A 22 -4.32 22.53 7.71
C ALA A 22 -5.12 23.79 8.06
N SER A 23 -4.90 24.91 7.34
CA SER A 23 -5.73 26.11 7.48
C SER A 23 -7.03 26.04 6.66
N LEU A 24 -7.12 25.15 5.68
CA LEU A 24 -8.26 25.04 4.77
C LEU A 24 -9.20 23.87 5.14
N LEU A 25 -8.63 22.83 5.74
CA LEU A 25 -9.32 21.58 6.02
C LEU A 25 -9.21 21.21 7.51
N PRO A 26 -10.29 20.68 8.12
CA PRO A 26 -10.35 20.45 9.55
C PRO A 26 -9.67 19.13 9.94
N PHE A 27 -8.35 19.01 9.80
CA PHE A 27 -7.62 17.79 10.16
C PHE A 27 -7.66 17.51 11.67
N GLU A 28 -7.77 16.24 12.02
CA GLU A 28 -7.53 15.78 13.38
C GLU A 28 -6.03 15.47 13.60
N LYS A 29 -5.63 15.36 14.88
CA LYS A 29 -4.24 15.08 15.23
C LYS A 29 -3.79 13.75 14.62
N ASN A 30 -2.66 13.78 13.91
CA ASN A 30 -2.07 12.63 13.20
C ASN A 30 -2.87 12.14 11.97
N GLU A 31 -3.90 12.86 11.50
CA GLU A 31 -4.47 12.59 10.18
C GLU A 31 -3.45 12.96 9.08
N LYS A 32 -3.41 12.12 8.04
CA LYS A 32 -2.60 12.33 6.85
C LYS A 32 -3.46 12.14 5.62
N ILE A 33 -3.16 12.89 4.57
CA ILE A 33 -3.76 12.67 3.26
C ILE A 33 -3.14 11.40 2.67
N ILE A 34 -4.01 10.55 2.15
CA ILE A 34 -3.66 9.28 1.52
C ILE A 34 -3.96 9.27 0.01
N ALA A 35 -4.94 10.07 -0.42
CA ALA A 35 -5.35 10.22 -1.80
C ALA A 35 -6.16 11.51 -1.97
N LEU A 36 -6.18 12.04 -3.19
CA LEU A 36 -6.98 13.18 -3.61
C LEU A 36 -7.65 12.82 -4.95
N TYR A 37 -8.96 13.04 -5.03
CA TYR A 37 -9.76 12.82 -6.23
C TYR A 37 -10.69 14.00 -6.43
N SER A 38 -11.03 14.30 -7.68
CA SER A 38 -12.10 15.24 -8.01
C SER A 38 -13.47 14.57 -7.79
N ASP A 39 -14.51 15.38 -7.59
CA ASP A 39 -15.86 14.89 -7.24
C ASP A 39 -16.68 14.47 -8.47
N ASP A 40 -16.24 14.84 -9.67
CA ASP A 40 -16.81 14.46 -10.97
C ASP A 40 -16.41 13.04 -11.42
N GLU A 41 -15.47 12.41 -10.71
CA GLU A 41 -15.00 11.06 -11.01
C GLU A 41 -16.14 10.03 -11.03
N GLU A 42 -16.07 9.13 -12.00
CA GLU A 42 -17.00 8.02 -12.16
C GLU A 42 -16.37 6.68 -11.73
N GLY A 43 -17.20 5.64 -11.68
CA GLY A 43 -16.80 4.30 -11.28
C GLY A 43 -16.78 4.11 -9.76
N ASP A 44 -15.93 3.18 -9.30
CA ASP A 44 -15.85 2.81 -7.90
C ASP A 44 -14.43 3.02 -7.36
N TYR A 45 -14.32 3.25 -6.07
CA TYR A 45 -13.05 3.29 -5.35
C TYR A 45 -12.83 2.02 -4.55
N LEU A 46 -11.59 1.54 -4.52
CA LEU A 46 -11.09 0.50 -3.62
C LEU A 46 -10.33 1.16 -2.47
N PHE A 47 -10.76 0.89 -1.24
CA PHE A 47 -10.06 1.28 -0.02
C PHE A 47 -9.36 0.05 0.53
N TYR A 48 -8.05 0.15 0.73
CA TYR A 48 -7.23 -0.90 1.30
C TYR A 48 -6.99 -0.64 2.77
N LEU A 49 -7.36 -1.57 3.64
CA LEU A 49 -7.22 -1.42 5.09
C LEU A 49 -6.08 -2.27 5.63
N ARG A 50 -5.42 -1.75 6.67
CA ARG A 50 -4.26 -2.39 7.30
C ARG A 50 -4.64 -3.74 7.94
N ASP A 51 -5.88 -3.88 8.41
CA ASP A 51 -6.39 -5.12 9.02
C ASP A 51 -6.70 -6.24 8.01
N GLY A 52 -6.47 -6.05 6.71
CA GLY A 52 -6.74 -7.05 5.68
C GLY A 52 -8.14 -7.02 5.09
N ASN A 53 -8.92 -5.99 5.38
CA ASN A 53 -10.16 -5.70 4.69
C ASN A 53 -9.95 -4.82 3.45
N ILE A 54 -10.81 -5.00 2.45
CA ILE A 54 -10.93 -4.11 1.30
C ILE A 54 -12.38 -3.70 1.14
N LYS A 55 -12.60 -2.43 0.79
CA LYS A 55 -13.94 -1.89 0.53
C LYS A 55 -14.00 -1.32 -0.87
N ARG A 56 -15.00 -1.75 -1.66
CA ARG A 56 -15.35 -1.13 -2.94
C ARG A 56 -16.59 -0.25 -2.74
N THR A 57 -16.55 1.01 -3.17
CA THR A 57 -17.68 1.94 -3.05
C THR A 57 -17.79 2.83 -4.28
N PRO A 58 -19.00 3.01 -4.84
CA PRO A 58 -19.22 3.95 -5.94
C PRO A 58 -18.75 5.36 -5.62
N ALA A 59 -18.08 6.02 -6.57
CA ALA A 59 -17.59 7.38 -6.42
C ALA A 59 -18.72 8.37 -6.08
N ALA A 60 -19.92 8.14 -6.64
CA ALA A 60 -21.12 8.93 -6.38
C ALA A 60 -21.52 9.02 -4.90
N GLU A 61 -21.19 8.03 -4.06
CA GLU A 61 -21.44 8.07 -2.60
C GLU A 61 -20.66 9.18 -1.89
N TYR A 62 -19.57 9.64 -2.50
CA TYR A 62 -18.68 10.66 -1.95
C TYR A 62 -19.00 12.08 -2.42
N ARG A 63 -19.96 12.25 -3.33
CA ARG A 63 -20.45 13.55 -3.80
C ARG A 63 -21.34 14.22 -2.75
N VAL A 64 -20.72 14.62 -1.64
CA VAL A 64 -21.41 15.23 -0.50
C VAL A 64 -21.08 16.70 -0.34
N ARG A 65 -22.08 17.44 0.15
CA ARG A 65 -21.97 18.89 0.39
C ARG A 65 -21.34 19.24 1.74
N VAL A 66 -21.01 18.24 2.57
CA VAL A 66 -20.41 18.46 3.90
C VAL A 66 -18.89 18.36 3.82
N LYS A 67 -18.18 19.25 4.52
CA LYS A 67 -16.70 19.30 4.51
C LYS A 67 -16.03 18.05 5.07
N ARG A 68 -16.67 17.35 6.01
CA ARG A 68 -16.16 16.11 6.63
C ARG A 68 -17.22 15.04 6.55
N THR A 69 -16.82 13.85 6.11
CA THR A 69 -17.72 12.72 5.99
C THR A 69 -17.01 11.39 6.21
N VAL A 70 -17.73 10.42 6.80
CA VAL A 70 -17.22 9.06 7.01
C VAL A 70 -17.17 8.34 5.66
N ALA A 71 -15.97 7.93 5.27
CA ALA A 71 -15.75 7.22 4.00
C ALA A 71 -15.66 5.70 4.17
N VAL A 72 -15.09 5.27 5.29
CA VAL A 72 -14.96 3.85 5.65
C VAL A 72 -15.00 3.75 7.17
N ALA A 73 -15.71 2.75 7.68
CA ALA A 73 -15.67 2.43 9.09
C ALA A 73 -14.37 1.70 9.40
N LEU A 74 -13.56 2.26 10.30
CA LEU A 74 -12.31 1.66 10.76
C LEU A 74 -12.52 1.01 12.13
N ARG A 75 -11.90 -0.15 12.33
CA ARG A 75 -11.79 -0.77 13.66
C ARG A 75 -10.69 -0.10 14.47
N ASP A 76 -10.64 -0.40 15.76
CA ASP A 76 -9.60 0.16 16.63
C ASP A 76 -8.20 -0.14 16.09
N LYS A 77 -7.35 0.90 16.09
CA LYS A 77 -5.99 0.95 15.54
C LYS A 77 -5.88 0.76 14.03
N ASP A 78 -6.93 0.42 13.30
CA ASP A 78 -6.88 0.22 11.85
C ASP A 78 -6.68 1.55 11.10
N ARG A 79 -6.28 1.48 9.83
CA ARG A 79 -6.11 2.65 8.97
C ARG A 79 -6.25 2.27 7.51
N VAL A 80 -6.61 3.25 6.69
CA VAL A 80 -6.52 3.14 5.24
C VAL A 80 -5.05 3.22 4.83
N LEU A 81 -4.59 2.27 4.02
CA LEU A 81 -3.25 2.22 3.44
C LEU A 81 -3.18 3.04 2.16
N SER A 82 -4.14 2.82 1.27
CA SER A 82 -4.24 3.44 -0.05
C SER A 82 -5.69 3.42 -0.52
N ILE A 83 -5.97 4.28 -1.48
CA ILE A 83 -7.22 4.30 -2.24
C ILE A 83 -6.83 4.30 -3.72
N GLU A 84 -7.57 3.57 -4.55
CA GLU A 84 -7.44 3.65 -6.00
C GLU A 84 -8.80 3.45 -6.68
N LYS A 85 -8.87 3.76 -7.98
CA LYS A 85 -10.06 3.44 -8.78
C LYS A 85 -10.09 1.95 -9.05
N TYR A 86 -11.28 1.37 -8.94
CA TYR A 86 -11.52 -0.01 -9.31
C TYR A 86 -11.29 -0.23 -10.80
N GLU A 87 -10.55 -1.29 -11.11
CA GLU A 87 -10.44 -1.88 -12.44
C GLU A 87 -10.59 -3.41 -12.31
N PRO A 88 -11.05 -4.11 -13.36
CA PRO A 88 -11.19 -5.57 -13.36
C PRO A 88 -9.84 -6.28 -13.51
N LYS A 89 -8.88 -5.95 -12.63
CA LYS A 89 -7.56 -6.57 -12.51
C LYS A 89 -7.50 -7.48 -11.29
N SER A 90 -6.34 -8.08 -11.06
CA SER A 90 -6.07 -8.77 -9.80
C SER A 90 -5.60 -7.79 -8.73
N ILE A 91 -5.94 -8.05 -7.47
CA ILE A 91 -5.41 -7.37 -6.30
C ILE A 91 -4.34 -8.26 -5.70
N LEU A 92 -3.17 -7.69 -5.40
CA LEU A 92 -2.14 -8.33 -4.58
C LEU A 92 -2.11 -7.66 -3.22
N MET A 93 -2.12 -8.44 -2.15
CA MET A 93 -1.83 -7.98 -0.80
C MET A 93 -0.56 -8.67 -0.28
N VAL A 94 0.30 -7.93 0.41
CA VAL A 94 1.50 -8.45 1.09
C VAL A 94 1.51 -7.96 2.53
N THR A 95 1.76 -8.88 3.45
CA THR A 95 1.78 -8.61 4.90
C THR A 95 3.20 -8.37 5.40
N LYS A 96 3.32 -7.75 6.58
CA LYS A 96 4.63 -7.51 7.20
C LYS A 96 5.36 -8.79 7.54
N LEU A 97 4.66 -9.86 7.89
CA LEU A 97 5.30 -11.16 8.18
C LEU A 97 5.55 -12.01 6.92
N GLY A 98 5.50 -11.41 5.73
CA GLY A 98 5.93 -12.05 4.49
C GLY A 98 4.92 -13.01 3.88
N MET A 99 3.63 -12.84 4.17
CA MET A 99 2.54 -13.54 3.49
C MET A 99 2.00 -12.69 2.33
N SER A 100 1.43 -13.34 1.32
CA SER A 100 0.80 -12.68 0.20
C SER A 100 -0.44 -13.40 -0.30
N ILE A 101 -1.43 -12.66 -0.76
CA ILE A 101 -2.60 -13.22 -1.42
C ILE A 101 -2.94 -12.40 -2.66
N ARG A 102 -3.22 -13.09 -3.76
CA ARG A 102 -3.63 -12.46 -5.01
C ARG A 102 -4.97 -13.01 -5.44
N PHE A 103 -5.92 -12.15 -5.78
CA PHE A 103 -7.28 -12.56 -6.15
C PHE A 103 -7.92 -11.52 -7.09
N ALA A 104 -8.99 -11.88 -7.80
CA ALA A 104 -9.66 -10.97 -8.72
C ALA A 104 -10.42 -9.84 -7.97
N ALA A 105 -10.25 -8.59 -8.41
CA ALA A 105 -10.90 -7.42 -7.80
C ALA A 105 -12.43 -7.51 -7.80
N ASP A 106 -13.01 -8.17 -8.80
CA ASP A 106 -14.45 -8.39 -8.96
C ASP A 106 -15.09 -9.16 -7.80
N THR A 107 -14.29 -9.88 -7.02
CA THR A 107 -14.75 -10.58 -5.83
C THR A 107 -15.09 -9.64 -4.66
N ILE A 108 -14.76 -8.35 -4.78
CA ILE A 108 -15.11 -7.30 -3.81
C ILE A 108 -16.45 -6.68 -4.20
N PRO A 109 -17.51 -6.84 -3.38
CA PRO A 109 -18.81 -6.26 -3.67
C PRO A 109 -18.78 -4.74 -3.50
N ALA A 110 -19.54 -4.03 -4.33
CA ALA A 110 -19.82 -2.62 -4.10
C ALA A 110 -20.66 -2.46 -2.83
N MET A 111 -20.26 -1.54 -1.96
CA MET A 111 -20.89 -1.28 -0.66
C MET A 111 -21.03 0.23 -0.43
N GLY A 112 -21.99 0.60 0.40
CA GLY A 112 -22.18 1.98 0.83
C GLY A 112 -21.07 2.50 1.75
N ARG A 113 -21.09 3.81 1.97
CA ARG A 113 -20.07 4.57 2.69
C ARG A 113 -19.82 4.21 4.16
N VAL A 114 -20.81 3.68 4.87
CA VAL A 114 -20.65 3.37 6.31
C VAL A 114 -20.06 1.98 6.57
N SER A 115 -19.85 1.15 5.53
CA SER A 115 -19.26 -0.18 5.72
C SER A 115 -17.75 -0.13 6.00
N GLY A 116 -17.23 -1.20 6.63
CA GLY A 116 -15.79 -1.44 6.83
C GLY A 116 -15.17 -2.40 5.81
N GLY A 117 -15.86 -2.65 4.68
CA GLY A 117 -15.40 -3.58 3.64
C GLY A 117 -15.55 -5.06 3.99
N VAL A 118 -14.91 -5.91 3.18
CA VAL A 118 -14.90 -7.36 3.31
C VAL A 118 -13.50 -7.87 3.62
N LYS A 119 -13.40 -8.98 4.37
CA LYS A 119 -12.12 -9.61 4.68
C LYS A 119 -11.51 -10.22 3.43
N CYS A 120 -10.25 -9.88 3.15
CA CYS A 120 -9.51 -10.34 1.97
C CYS A 120 -8.28 -11.17 2.31
N VAL A 121 -7.67 -10.96 3.47
CA VAL A 121 -6.57 -11.81 3.98
C VAL A 121 -6.76 -12.11 5.46
N LYS A 122 -6.54 -13.37 5.85
CA LYS A 122 -6.46 -13.80 7.24
C LYS A 122 -5.03 -13.54 7.75
N LEU A 123 -4.92 -12.63 8.71
CA LEU A 123 -3.66 -12.25 9.32
C LEU A 123 -3.41 -13.11 10.55
N ASP A 124 -2.16 -13.55 10.73
CA ASP A 124 -1.72 -14.15 11.98
C ASP A 124 -1.54 -13.07 13.05
N LYS A 125 -1.40 -13.48 14.32
CA LYS A 125 -1.28 -12.55 15.44
C LYS A 125 -0.05 -11.66 15.29
N GLY A 126 -0.25 -10.35 15.34
CA GLY A 126 0.83 -9.36 15.20
C GLY A 126 1.22 -9.05 13.76
N ASP A 127 0.57 -9.68 12.78
CA ASP A 127 0.73 -9.36 11.36
C ASP A 127 -0.27 -8.27 10.94
N ASP A 128 0.10 -7.52 9.93
CA ASP A 128 -0.74 -6.53 9.29
C ASP A 128 -0.37 -6.36 7.81
N VAL A 129 -1.31 -5.82 7.03
CA VAL A 129 -1.06 -5.57 5.61
C VAL A 129 -0.10 -4.41 5.48
N LEU A 130 1.00 -4.64 4.77
CA LEU A 130 1.98 -3.62 4.42
C LEU A 130 1.65 -2.99 3.08
N PHE A 131 1.25 -3.81 2.11
CA PHE A 131 0.99 -3.41 0.74
C PHE A 131 -0.29 -4.05 0.24
N ALA A 132 -1.11 -3.27 -0.46
CA ALA A 132 -2.23 -3.78 -1.23
C ALA A 132 -2.54 -2.83 -2.39
N ALA A 133 -2.70 -3.38 -3.60
CA ALA A 133 -3.04 -2.63 -4.80
C ALA A 133 -3.58 -3.58 -5.89
N LEU A 134 -4.27 -3.01 -6.88
CA LEU A 134 -4.47 -3.61 -8.19
C LEU A 134 -3.11 -3.77 -8.86
N VAL A 135 -2.89 -4.91 -9.50
CA VAL A 135 -1.61 -5.24 -10.13
C VAL A 135 -1.82 -5.78 -11.54
N PRO A 136 -0.97 -5.36 -12.51
CA PRO A 136 -0.96 -5.92 -13.84
C PRO A 136 -0.24 -7.29 -13.85
N ASP A 137 -0.59 -8.14 -14.80
CA ASP A 137 -0.15 -9.54 -14.83
C ASP A 137 1.31 -9.70 -15.27
N GLU A 138 1.83 -8.72 -15.99
CA GLU A 138 3.18 -8.66 -16.55
C GLU A 138 4.21 -8.00 -15.61
N ALA A 139 3.79 -7.48 -14.46
CA ALA A 139 4.70 -6.82 -13.53
C ALA A 139 5.65 -7.78 -12.80
N GLU A 140 6.64 -7.20 -12.15
CA GLU A 140 7.44 -7.85 -11.11
C GLU A 140 7.14 -7.21 -9.76
N VAL A 141 7.25 -8.00 -8.69
CA VAL A 141 7.09 -7.55 -7.32
C VAL A 141 8.45 -7.50 -6.66
N LEU A 142 8.93 -6.30 -6.38
CA LEU A 142 10.06 -6.08 -5.49
C LEU A 142 9.59 -6.21 -4.05
N THR A 143 10.30 -6.99 -3.24
CA THR A 143 10.08 -7.10 -1.79
C THR A 143 11.40 -6.88 -1.08
N VAL A 144 11.39 -6.04 -0.04
CA VAL A 144 12.57 -5.69 0.77
C VAL A 144 12.24 -5.85 2.25
N THR A 145 13.16 -6.45 3.02
CA THR A 145 13.04 -6.64 4.48
C THR A 145 13.62 -5.48 5.26
N ASP A 146 13.30 -5.42 6.56
CA ASP A 146 13.90 -4.50 7.54
C ASP A 146 15.44 -4.59 7.59
N LYS A 147 16.02 -5.75 7.31
CA LYS A 147 17.49 -5.93 7.19
C LYS A 147 18.07 -5.73 5.80
N GLY A 148 17.32 -5.10 4.90
CA GLY A 148 17.82 -4.74 3.57
C GLY A 148 18.02 -5.93 2.64
N PHE A 149 17.43 -7.09 2.93
CA PHE A 149 17.38 -8.19 1.97
C PHE A 149 16.22 -7.96 1.02
N GLY A 150 16.42 -8.21 -0.26
CA GLY A 150 15.34 -8.09 -1.23
C GLY A 150 15.54 -8.93 -2.48
N LYS A 151 14.47 -8.97 -3.26
CA LYS A 151 14.39 -9.68 -4.53
C LYS A 151 13.23 -9.13 -5.36
N ARG A 152 13.31 -9.34 -6.66
CA ARG A 152 12.16 -9.23 -7.56
C ARG A 152 11.60 -10.62 -7.78
N SER A 153 10.28 -10.75 -7.79
CA SER A 153 9.60 -11.99 -8.17
C SER A 153 8.56 -11.65 -9.23
N PRO A 154 8.52 -12.35 -10.36
CA PRO A 154 7.57 -12.05 -11.41
C PRO A 154 6.14 -12.26 -10.90
N MET A 155 5.18 -11.51 -11.42
CA MET A 155 3.79 -11.55 -10.94
C MET A 155 3.17 -12.95 -11.11
N PHE A 156 3.58 -13.73 -12.12
CA PHE A 156 3.11 -15.11 -12.30
C PHE A 156 3.49 -16.05 -11.15
N ASP A 157 4.51 -15.74 -10.34
CA ASP A 157 4.81 -16.51 -9.12
C ASP A 157 3.76 -16.33 -8.03
N TYR A 158 2.92 -15.29 -8.12
CA TYR A 158 1.82 -15.02 -7.21
C TYR A 158 0.53 -15.60 -7.77
N ASP A 159 0.28 -16.86 -7.44
CA ASP A 159 -0.89 -17.61 -7.90
C ASP A 159 -2.20 -16.91 -7.48
N LEU A 160 -3.16 -16.87 -8.42
CA LEU A 160 -4.53 -16.45 -8.14
C LEU A 160 -5.19 -17.43 -7.15
N GLN A 161 -5.79 -16.86 -6.11
CA GLN A 161 -6.45 -17.56 -5.03
C GLN A 161 -7.83 -16.95 -4.78
N GLY A 162 -8.67 -17.62 -3.98
CA GLY A 162 -9.84 -16.98 -3.40
C GLY A 162 -9.44 -15.98 -2.31
N ARG A 163 -10.14 -14.84 -2.21
CA ARG A 163 -9.99 -13.92 -1.08
C ARG A 163 -10.36 -14.60 0.25
N ASN A 164 -9.99 -13.97 1.37
CA ASN A 164 -10.19 -14.47 2.74
C ASN A 164 -9.40 -15.77 3.06
N GLY A 165 -8.34 -16.04 2.30
CA GLY A 165 -7.34 -17.06 2.60
C GLY A 165 -6.24 -16.54 3.52
N LYS A 166 -5.35 -17.43 3.96
CA LYS A 166 -4.06 -17.05 4.60
C LYS A 166 -3.02 -16.56 3.59
N GLY A 167 -3.21 -16.89 2.31
CA GLY A 167 -2.22 -16.62 1.28
C GLY A 167 -1.03 -17.58 1.31
N LEU A 168 -0.01 -17.24 0.53
CA LEU A 168 1.24 -17.97 0.33
C LEU A 168 2.43 -17.08 0.74
N LYS A 169 3.58 -17.68 1.04
CA LYS A 169 4.79 -16.91 1.37
C LYS A 169 5.19 -15.99 0.21
N ALA A 170 5.33 -14.69 0.49
CA ALA A 170 5.94 -13.68 -0.37
C ALA A 170 7.46 -13.53 -0.14
N PHE A 171 7.94 -14.00 1.01
CA PHE A 171 9.36 -13.98 1.38
C PHE A 171 9.64 -15.03 2.44
N ASP A 172 10.78 -15.72 2.36
CA ASP A 172 11.20 -16.65 3.42
C ASP A 172 12.04 -15.93 4.48
N LEU A 173 11.35 -15.30 5.44
CA LEU A 173 11.97 -14.71 6.63
C LEU A 173 12.53 -15.83 7.52
N LYS A 174 13.84 -15.79 7.77
CA LYS A 174 14.53 -16.81 8.56
C LYS A 174 14.24 -16.60 10.03
N LYS A 175 13.91 -17.70 10.73
CA LYS A 175 13.60 -17.69 12.17
C LYS A 175 14.70 -17.13 13.06
N ASN A 176 15.96 -17.17 12.61
CA ASN A 176 17.10 -16.59 13.32
C ASN A 176 17.28 -15.08 13.05
N GLY A 177 16.40 -14.44 12.28
CA GLY A 177 16.44 -13.02 11.96
C GLY A 177 17.61 -12.60 11.05
N SER A 178 18.25 -13.56 10.36
CA SER A 178 19.44 -13.26 9.55
C SER A 178 19.15 -12.40 8.32
N ASN A 179 17.94 -12.49 7.77
CA ASN A 179 17.48 -11.68 6.64
C ASN A 179 16.33 -10.74 7.02
N GLY A 180 16.14 -10.49 8.33
CA GLY A 180 15.08 -9.62 8.81
C GLY A 180 13.98 -10.32 9.60
N THR A 181 13.11 -9.51 10.19
CA THR A 181 11.94 -9.99 10.96
C THR A 181 10.62 -9.60 10.30
N CYS A 182 10.63 -8.62 9.41
CA CYS A 182 9.48 -8.22 8.63
C CYS A 182 9.86 -7.67 7.25
N ILE A 183 8.85 -7.57 6.39
CA ILE A 183 8.92 -6.82 5.14
C ILE A 183 8.86 -5.32 5.47
N ALA A 184 9.80 -4.56 4.93
CA ALA A 184 9.87 -3.11 5.07
C ALA A 184 9.25 -2.39 3.87
N ALA A 185 9.34 -2.97 2.67
CA ALA A 185 8.80 -2.35 1.46
C ALA A 185 8.39 -3.38 0.41
N VAL A 186 7.39 -2.99 -0.39
CA VAL A 186 6.94 -3.71 -1.58
C VAL A 186 6.73 -2.69 -2.70
N ALA A 187 7.18 -3.00 -3.90
CA ALA A 187 6.87 -2.23 -5.10
C ALA A 187 6.47 -3.15 -6.24
N VAL A 188 5.49 -2.71 -7.03
CA VAL A 188 5.10 -3.33 -8.29
C VAL A 188 5.82 -2.59 -9.40
N LEU A 189 6.55 -3.33 -10.22
CA LEU A 189 7.44 -2.81 -11.26
C LEU A 189 6.94 -3.27 -12.62
N THR A 190 6.50 -2.33 -13.45
CA THR A 190 6.22 -2.55 -14.88
C THR A 190 7.42 -2.21 -15.76
N GLU A 191 8.38 -1.48 -15.21
CA GLU A 191 9.64 -1.11 -15.84
C GLU A 191 10.75 -1.04 -14.79
N GLN A 192 12.00 -1.06 -15.27
CA GLN A 192 13.16 -0.87 -14.40
C GLN A 192 13.34 0.61 -14.10
N LYS A 193 13.67 0.94 -12.86
CA LYS A 193 13.85 2.32 -12.39
C LYS A 193 14.82 2.37 -11.24
N THR A 194 15.33 3.56 -10.95
CA THR A 194 16.06 3.80 -9.71
C THR A 194 15.06 4.01 -8.57
N ILE A 195 15.30 3.35 -7.45
CA ILE A 195 14.58 3.58 -6.19
C ILE A 195 15.59 3.88 -5.09
N THR A 196 15.17 4.55 -4.03
CA THR A 196 15.99 4.81 -2.85
C THR A 196 15.49 3.99 -1.67
N LEU A 197 16.34 3.11 -1.13
CA LEU A 197 16.09 2.46 0.16
C LEU A 197 16.32 3.48 1.28
N LEU A 198 15.35 3.59 2.19
CA LEU A 198 15.38 4.52 3.32
C LEU A 198 15.63 3.75 4.61
N GLN A 199 16.64 4.16 5.37
CA GLN A 199 16.96 3.61 6.68
C GLN A 199 16.51 4.55 7.80
N ARG A 200 16.15 3.99 8.96
CA ARG A 200 15.60 4.72 10.11
C ARG A 200 16.51 5.88 10.54
N HIS A 201 17.82 5.69 10.50
CA HIS A 201 18.80 6.70 10.91
C HIS A 201 19.25 7.63 9.78
N GLY A 202 18.47 7.73 8.70
CA GLY A 202 18.69 8.69 7.62
C GLY A 202 19.58 8.18 6.50
N GLY A 203 20.05 6.93 6.58
CA GLY A 203 20.72 6.25 5.47
C GLY A 203 19.83 6.21 4.24
N ARG A 204 20.39 6.57 3.08
CA ARG A 204 19.70 6.57 1.79
C ARG A 204 20.58 5.85 0.78
N THR A 205 20.07 4.78 0.20
CA THR A 205 20.82 3.97 -0.79
C THR A 205 20.01 3.86 -2.06
N ALA A 206 20.47 4.53 -3.12
CA ALA A 206 19.89 4.37 -4.44
C ALA A 206 20.31 3.02 -5.04
N ILE A 207 19.34 2.29 -5.57
CA ILE A 207 19.57 1.05 -6.32
C ILE A 207 18.75 1.08 -7.61
N HIS A 208 19.32 0.53 -8.69
CA HIS A 208 18.57 0.31 -9.91
C HIS A 208 17.83 -1.01 -9.81
N THR A 209 16.51 -1.03 -10.01
CA THR A 209 15.71 -2.26 -9.83
C THR A 209 16.14 -3.37 -10.79
N GLY A 210 16.70 -3.03 -11.96
CA GLY A 210 17.28 -3.98 -12.91
C GLY A 210 18.43 -4.82 -12.33
N GLU A 211 19.15 -4.32 -11.33
CA GLU A 211 20.27 -5.03 -10.68
C GLU A 211 19.80 -5.97 -9.57
N VAL A 212 18.57 -5.78 -9.07
CA VAL A 212 17.98 -6.67 -8.06
C VAL A 212 17.66 -8.01 -8.70
N ARG A 213 18.15 -9.09 -8.10
CA ARG A 213 17.95 -10.45 -8.61
C ARG A 213 16.48 -10.84 -8.67
N ILE A 214 16.12 -11.52 -9.76
CA ILE A 214 14.84 -12.20 -9.91
C ILE A 214 14.95 -13.56 -9.22
N GLU A 215 14.04 -13.83 -8.28
CA GLU A 215 13.98 -15.08 -7.52
C GLU A 215 12.53 -15.46 -7.22
N PRO A 216 12.27 -16.76 -6.97
CA PRO A 216 10.96 -17.22 -6.55
C PRO A 216 10.42 -16.44 -5.35
N ARG A 217 9.09 -16.20 -5.29
CA ARG A 217 8.48 -15.48 -4.15
C ARG A 217 8.89 -16.03 -2.78
N ALA A 218 8.99 -17.35 -2.64
CA ALA A 218 9.29 -17.99 -1.36
C ALA A 218 10.81 -18.11 -1.08
N SER A 219 11.67 -17.37 -1.78
CA SER A 219 13.09 -17.30 -1.47
C SER A 219 13.41 -16.28 -0.38
N LYS A 220 14.66 -16.29 0.10
CA LYS A 220 15.17 -15.39 1.14
C LYS A 220 15.72 -14.05 0.62
N GLY A 221 15.80 -13.87 -0.70
CA GLY A 221 16.44 -12.73 -1.35
C GLY A 221 17.95 -12.58 -1.08
N ASN A 222 18.52 -11.47 -1.56
CA ASN A 222 19.92 -11.09 -1.34
C ASN A 222 19.98 -9.74 -0.63
N MET A 223 21.10 -9.48 0.05
CA MET A 223 21.35 -8.19 0.66
C MET A 223 21.49 -7.11 -0.43
N LEU A 224 20.64 -6.09 -0.34
CA LEU A 224 20.65 -4.90 -1.21
C LEU A 224 21.38 -3.74 -0.53
N VAL A 225 21.25 -3.64 0.78
CA VAL A 225 21.93 -2.65 1.61
C VAL A 225 22.36 -3.29 2.93
N ALA A 226 23.54 -2.92 3.41
CA ALA A 226 23.99 -3.32 4.73
C ALA A 226 23.24 -2.51 5.80
N VAL A 227 22.62 -3.23 6.74
CA VAL A 227 21.93 -2.62 7.88
C VAL A 227 22.75 -2.88 9.14
N VAL A 228 23.23 -1.81 9.77
CA VAL A 228 24.05 -1.88 11.00
C VAL A 228 23.20 -2.24 12.22
N LEU A 229 23.84 -2.68 13.32
CA LEU A 229 23.15 -2.88 14.59
C LEU A 229 22.43 -1.58 14.98
N ASP A 230 21.12 -1.66 15.24
CA ASP A 230 20.19 -0.57 15.60
C ASP A 230 19.55 0.25 14.47
N ASP A 231 19.94 0.02 13.21
CA ASP A 231 19.22 0.59 12.05
C ASP A 231 18.28 -0.44 11.41
N ASP A 232 17.34 0.04 10.61
CA ASP A 232 16.45 -0.82 9.80
C ASP A 232 16.03 -0.07 8.53
N VAL A 233 15.80 -0.80 7.44
CA VAL A 233 15.07 -0.26 6.29
C VAL A 233 13.62 -0.01 6.70
N ILE A 234 13.14 1.19 6.46
CA ILE A 234 11.78 1.64 6.84
C ILE A 234 10.87 1.88 5.64
N GLY A 235 11.41 1.82 4.42
CA GLY A 235 10.65 2.02 3.20
C GLY A 235 11.52 2.23 1.98
N ILE A 236 10.86 2.58 0.88
CA ILE A 236 11.48 2.96 -0.39
C ILE A 236 10.82 4.23 -0.93
N GLU A 237 11.60 4.98 -1.70
CA GLU A 237 11.18 6.17 -2.45
C GLU A 237 11.48 6.01 -3.94
#